data_AF-A0A951YLD5-F1
#
_entry.id   AF-A0A951YLD5-F1
#
_cell.length_a   1.000
_cell.length_b   1.000
_cell.length_c   1.000
_cell.angle_alpha   90.00
_cell.angle_beta   90.00
_cell.angle_gamma   90.00
#
_symmetry.space_group_name_H-M   'P 1'
#
loop_
_entity.id
_entity.type
_entity.pdbx_description
1 polymer ?
#
loop_
_entity_poly.entity_id
_entity_poly.type
_entity_poly.pdbx_seq_one_letter_code
_entity_poly.pdbx_strand_id
1 'polypeptide(L)'
;VSLVYFDVLVDPRNGDVYVVGDDPTIHHAVSHDGGATFSDYTRVDEAYAVYYSDYSIGQLGRIVVAGGGMDLETSVWNVDADAWSRGPGGQPVESERASAAIDAADHIHVISVAMGAVTLSSSTDSGATYSSVPVASGSEADIAPSTFVVGAPVIYNDEGVIRYAFVPNPPALAPR
;
A
#
# COMPACT_ATOMS: atom_id res chain seq x y z
N VAL A 1 -7.65 18.71 -11.16
CA VAL A 1 -7.75 17.69 -10.09
C VAL A 1 -6.96 18.22 -8.91
N SER A 2 -7.49 18.14 -7.69
CA SER A 2 -6.73 18.37 -6.47
C SER A 2 -6.46 16.99 -5.88
N LEU A 3 -5.21 16.61 -5.70
CA LEU A 3 -4.82 15.36 -5.05
C LEU A 3 -4.43 15.71 -3.62
N VAL A 4 -5.10 15.16 -2.62
CA VAL A 4 -4.82 15.45 -1.21
C VAL A 4 -3.78 14.48 -0.67
N TYR A 5 -3.89 13.21 -1.07
CA TYR A 5 -2.92 12.15 -0.80
C TYR A 5 -2.37 11.67 -2.14
N PHE A 6 -1.05 11.59 -2.28
CA PHE A 6 -0.42 11.16 -3.52
C PHE A 6 1.00 10.68 -3.29
N ASP A 7 1.46 9.83 -4.18
CA ASP A 7 2.84 9.40 -4.29
C ASP A 7 3.36 9.47 -5.72
N VAL A 8 4.70 9.50 -5.80
CA VAL A 8 5.45 9.33 -7.04
C VAL A 8 6.16 8.00 -6.98
N LEU A 9 5.73 7.06 -7.80
CA LEU A 9 6.23 5.68 -7.84
C LEU A 9 7.04 5.48 -9.10
N VAL A 10 8.18 4.81 -9.00
CA VAL A 10 9.01 4.45 -10.15
C VAL A 10 8.92 2.96 -10.36
N ASP A 11 8.48 2.52 -11.54
CA ASP A 11 8.45 1.11 -11.89
C ASP A 11 9.89 0.59 -12.05
N PRO A 12 10.34 -0.33 -11.19
CA PRO A 12 11.72 -0.81 -11.20
C PRO A 12 12.06 -1.63 -12.46
N ARG A 13 11.08 -2.02 -13.27
CA ARG A 13 11.25 -2.86 -14.46
C ARG A 13 11.70 -2.06 -15.68
N ASN A 14 11.22 -0.82 -15.81
CA ASN A 14 11.41 0.00 -17.00
C ASN A 14 11.74 1.48 -16.72
N GLY A 15 11.61 1.96 -15.48
CA GLY A 15 11.87 3.35 -15.11
C GLY A 15 10.72 4.32 -15.39
N ASP A 16 9.53 3.82 -15.76
CA ASP A 16 8.33 4.64 -15.87
C ASP A 16 7.98 5.24 -14.51
N VAL A 17 7.54 6.50 -14.52
CA VAL A 17 7.16 7.24 -13.31
C VAL A 17 5.65 7.42 -13.28
N TYR A 18 5.04 6.97 -12.20
CA TYR A 18 3.61 7.07 -11.94
C TYR A 18 3.39 8.13 -10.87
N VAL A 19 2.53 9.11 -11.16
CA VAL A 19 1.94 9.96 -10.14
C VAL A 19 0.55 9.40 -9.87
N VAL A 20 0.29 8.94 -8.66
CA VAL A 20 -1.00 8.38 -8.26
C VAL A 20 -1.46 9.11 -7.01
N GLY A 21 -2.71 9.53 -6.96
CA GLY A 21 -3.28 10.19 -5.79
C GLY A 21 -4.79 10.19 -5.78
N ASP A 22 -5.39 10.63 -4.69
CA ASP A 22 -6.84 10.64 -4.49
C ASP A 22 -7.35 11.90 -3.74
N ASP A 23 -8.65 12.13 -3.92
CA ASP A 23 -9.53 12.87 -3.00
C ASP A 23 -11.02 12.67 -3.38
N PRO A 24 -11.70 11.60 -2.93
CA PRO A 24 -11.19 10.25 -2.67
C PRO A 24 -11.10 9.38 -3.94
N THR A 25 -11.53 9.92 -5.08
CA THR A 25 -11.40 9.21 -6.36
C THR A 25 -9.93 9.16 -6.74
N ILE A 26 -9.43 7.97 -7.07
CA ILE A 26 -8.05 7.80 -7.51
C ILE A 26 -7.89 8.41 -8.91
N HIS A 27 -6.78 9.12 -9.09
CA HIS A 27 -6.30 9.62 -10.36
C HIS A 27 -4.83 9.21 -10.54
N HIS A 28 -4.44 8.93 -11.78
CA HIS A 28 -3.03 8.71 -12.08
C HIS A 28 -2.58 9.35 -13.39
N ALA A 29 -1.29 9.63 -13.49
CA ALA A 29 -0.61 10.03 -14.72
C ALA A 29 0.72 9.27 -14.83
N VAL A 30 1.17 9.02 -16.06
CA VAL A 30 2.39 8.24 -16.32
C VAL A 30 3.37 9.07 -17.13
N SER A 31 4.65 8.96 -16.78
CA SER A 31 5.78 9.44 -17.56
C SER A 31 6.63 8.26 -18.02
N HIS A 32 6.95 8.26 -19.32
CA HIS A 32 7.84 7.28 -19.96
C HIS A 32 9.25 7.85 -20.24
N ASP A 33 9.55 9.05 -19.74
CA ASP A 33 10.79 9.78 -19.99
C ASP A 33 11.48 10.23 -18.69
N GLY A 34 11.30 9.45 -17.62
CA GLY A 34 11.96 9.69 -16.33
C GLY A 34 11.38 10.87 -15.54
N GLY A 35 10.10 11.17 -15.75
CA GLY A 35 9.38 12.25 -15.07
C GLY A 35 9.49 13.62 -15.74
N ALA A 36 10.01 13.71 -16.97
CA ALA A 36 10.14 14.98 -17.67
C ALA A 36 8.80 15.47 -18.25
N THR A 37 7.99 14.54 -18.77
CA THR A 37 6.62 14.80 -19.22
C THR A 37 5.68 13.71 -18.74
N PHE A 38 4.43 14.10 -18.44
CA PHE A 38 3.38 13.19 -17.97
C PHE A 38 2.20 13.21 -18.93
N SER A 39 1.51 12.08 -19.03
CA SER A 39 0.19 11.99 -19.65
C SER A 39 -0.83 12.89 -18.93
N ASP A 40 -1.98 13.10 -19.57
CA ASP A 40 -3.15 13.60 -18.84
C ASP A 40 -3.53 12.64 -17.69
N TYR A 41 -4.16 13.20 -16.66
CA TYR A 41 -4.67 12.40 -15.54
C TYR A 41 -5.82 11.50 -16.00
N THR A 42 -5.69 10.21 -15.72
CA THR A 42 -6.76 9.23 -15.85
C THR A 42 -7.51 9.16 -14.54
N ARG A 43 -8.84 9.20 -14.61
CA ARG A 43 -9.73 9.01 -13.46
C ARG A 43 -10.07 7.52 -13.34
N VAL A 44 -9.86 6.95 -12.17
CA VAL A 44 -10.22 5.57 -11.84
C VAL A 44 -11.69 5.49 -11.40
N ASP A 45 -12.34 4.35 -11.61
CA ASP A 45 -13.72 4.10 -11.16
C ASP A 45 -13.84 4.26 -9.63
N GLU A 46 -14.93 4.88 -9.16
CA GLU A 46 -15.18 5.13 -7.73
C GLU A 46 -15.29 3.84 -6.91
N ALA A 47 -15.58 2.70 -7.55
CA ALA A 47 -15.55 1.39 -6.89
C ALA A 47 -14.18 1.04 -6.28
N TYR A 48 -13.09 1.67 -6.75
CA TYR A 48 -11.72 1.47 -6.26
C TYR A 48 -11.20 2.61 -5.39
N ALA A 49 -12.05 3.60 -5.07
CA ALA A 49 -11.67 4.73 -4.23
C ALA A 49 -11.13 4.28 -2.86
N VAL A 50 -10.14 5.01 -2.37
CA VAL A 50 -9.50 4.84 -1.06
C VAL A 50 -9.35 6.22 -0.45
N TYR A 51 -9.69 6.38 0.83
CA TYR A 51 -9.46 7.64 1.56
C TYR A 51 -8.12 7.62 2.30
N TYR A 52 -7.49 8.79 2.47
CA TYR A 52 -6.31 8.93 3.34
C TYR A 52 -5.17 7.97 2.95
N SER A 53 -4.90 7.88 1.65
CA SER A 53 -4.16 6.76 1.12
C SER A 53 -2.65 6.94 1.16
N ASP A 54 -1.99 5.80 1.07
CA ASP A 54 -0.57 5.62 0.85
C ASP A 54 -0.36 4.54 -0.23
N TYR A 55 0.76 4.63 -0.95
CA TYR A 55 0.96 3.83 -2.16
C TYR A 55 2.28 3.07 -2.14
N SER A 56 2.30 1.92 -2.83
CA SER A 56 3.53 1.19 -3.05
C SER A 56 3.53 0.47 -4.38
N ILE A 57 4.71 0.37 -5.02
CA ILE A 57 4.90 -0.37 -6.26
C ILE A 57 5.82 -1.58 -6.05
N GLY A 58 5.34 -2.75 -6.49
CA GLY A 58 6.09 -4.00 -6.46
C GLY A 58 6.96 -4.21 -7.69
N GLN A 59 7.87 -5.19 -7.62
CA GLN A 59 8.78 -5.53 -8.73
C GLN A 59 8.08 -6.10 -9.97
N LEU A 60 6.81 -6.48 -9.85
CA LEU A 60 5.99 -7.02 -10.93
C LEU A 60 5.06 -5.97 -11.55
N GLY A 61 5.21 -4.68 -11.25
CA GLY A 61 4.36 -3.61 -11.79
C GLY A 61 2.97 -3.58 -11.16
N ARG A 62 2.87 -4.00 -9.90
CA ARG A 62 1.63 -3.86 -9.14
C ARG A 62 1.74 -2.65 -8.25
N ILE A 63 0.73 -1.79 -8.29
CA ILE A 63 0.60 -0.67 -7.36
C ILE A 63 -0.50 -1.05 -6.37
N VAL A 64 -0.16 -1.07 -5.09
CA VAL A 64 -1.16 -1.14 -4.01
C VAL A 64 -1.44 0.26 -3.50
N VAL A 65 -2.71 0.48 -3.18
CA VAL A 65 -3.23 1.65 -2.49
C VAL A 65 -3.89 1.15 -1.21
N ALA A 66 -3.50 1.68 -0.06
CA ALA A 66 -4.21 1.41 1.20
C ALA A 66 -4.46 2.69 1.97
N GLY A 67 -5.56 2.72 2.70
CA GLY A 67 -6.00 3.89 3.43
C GLY A 67 -7.22 3.56 4.26
N GLY A 68 -7.92 4.59 4.74
CA GLY A 68 -9.22 4.44 5.39
C GLY A 68 -9.49 5.52 6.42
N GLY A 69 -10.77 5.88 6.58
CA GLY A 69 -11.22 6.85 7.59
C GLY A 69 -11.78 6.22 8.87
N MET A 70 -12.50 5.10 8.73
CA MET A 70 -13.05 4.32 9.85
C MET A 70 -12.79 2.83 9.67
N ASP A 71 -12.83 2.38 8.42
CA ASP A 71 -12.48 1.03 8.00
C ASP A 71 -11.32 1.09 7.01
N LEU A 72 -10.44 0.09 7.08
CA LEU A 72 -9.36 -0.10 6.13
C LEU A 72 -9.93 -0.37 4.74
N GLU A 73 -9.36 0.31 3.76
CA GLU A 73 -9.65 0.18 2.34
C GLU A 73 -8.37 -0.15 1.59
N THR A 74 -8.47 -1.06 0.62
CA THR A 74 -7.33 -1.44 -0.22
C THR A 74 -7.78 -1.60 -1.67
N SER A 75 -6.96 -1.11 -2.58
CA SER A 75 -7.10 -1.30 -4.03
C SER A 75 -5.75 -1.68 -4.62
N VAL A 76 -5.77 -2.51 -5.66
CA VAL A 76 -4.55 -2.95 -6.36
C VAL A 76 -4.73 -2.69 -7.85
N TRP A 77 -3.71 -2.08 -8.45
CA TRP A 77 -3.63 -1.86 -9.88
C TRP A 77 -2.52 -2.74 -10.48
N ASN A 78 -2.88 -3.54 -11.46
CA ASN A 78 -1.93 -4.20 -12.34
C ASN A 78 -1.69 -3.31 -13.56
N VAL A 79 -0.52 -2.66 -13.63
CA VAL A 79 -0.21 -1.68 -14.67
C VAL A 79 -0.14 -2.29 -16.07
N ASP A 80 0.28 -3.56 -16.19
CA ASP A 80 0.46 -4.22 -17.49
C ASP A 80 -0.90 -4.56 -18.12
N ALA A 81 -1.86 -4.97 -17.29
CA ALA A 81 -3.21 -5.32 -17.72
C ALA A 81 -4.17 -4.11 -17.70
N ASP A 82 -3.71 -2.98 -17.18
CA ASP A 82 -4.53 -1.83 -16.80
C ASP A 82 -5.81 -2.24 -16.04
N ALA A 83 -5.63 -3.10 -15.04
CA ALA A 83 -6.72 -3.74 -14.32
C ALA A 83 -6.67 -3.40 -12.83
N TRP A 84 -7.81 -2.92 -12.31
CA TRP A 84 -8.00 -2.62 -10.90
C TRP A 84 -8.76 -3.74 -10.19
N SER A 85 -8.38 -4.03 -8.96
CA SER A 85 -9.13 -4.87 -8.02
C SER A 85 -9.24 -4.17 -6.67
N ARG A 86 -10.30 -4.50 -5.93
CA ARG A 86 -10.50 -4.04 -4.55
C ARG A 86 -10.25 -5.21 -3.59
N GLY A 87 -9.50 -4.96 -2.54
CA GLY A 87 -9.30 -5.93 -1.47
C GLY A 87 -10.44 -5.94 -0.45
N PRO A 88 -10.47 -6.93 0.46
CA PRO A 88 -11.44 -6.98 1.53
C PRO A 88 -11.19 -5.83 2.51
N GLY A 89 -12.18 -4.97 2.72
CA GLY A 89 -12.14 -3.90 3.72
C GLY A 89 -12.75 -4.30 5.06
N GLY A 90 -12.91 -3.33 5.96
CA GLY A 90 -13.71 -3.48 7.18
C GLY A 90 -12.94 -3.85 8.45
N GLN A 91 -11.60 -3.85 8.40
CA GLN A 91 -10.83 -3.80 9.65
C GLN A 91 -10.83 -2.36 10.16
N PRO A 92 -11.07 -2.10 11.46
CA PRO A 92 -11.04 -0.75 12.00
C PRO A 92 -9.69 -0.09 11.74
N VAL A 93 -9.72 1.19 11.37
CA VAL A 93 -8.55 2.05 11.23
C VAL A 93 -8.90 3.47 11.66
N GLU A 94 -7.94 4.18 12.24
CA GLU A 94 -8.05 5.62 12.43
C GLU A 94 -7.70 6.35 11.11
N SER A 95 -8.34 7.49 10.83
CA SER A 95 -8.02 8.31 9.66
C SER A 95 -6.53 8.57 9.52
N GLU A 96 -5.99 8.43 8.30
CA GLU A 96 -4.57 8.67 7.99
C GLU A 96 -3.60 7.72 8.72
N ARG A 97 -4.10 6.58 9.22
CA ARG A 97 -3.30 5.59 9.96
C ARG A 97 -3.16 4.25 9.25
N ALA A 98 -3.15 4.24 7.92
CA ALA A 98 -2.79 3.05 7.14
C ALA A 98 -1.67 3.39 6.16
N SER A 99 -0.78 2.44 5.94
CA SER A 99 0.28 2.54 4.94
C SER A 99 0.51 1.18 4.27
N ALA A 100 0.93 1.18 3.01
CA ALA A 100 1.07 -0.02 2.20
C ALA A 100 2.51 -0.25 1.73
N ALA A 101 2.88 -1.52 1.61
CA ALA A 101 4.13 -1.95 1.01
C ALA A 101 3.92 -3.21 0.18
N ILE A 102 4.72 -3.37 -0.88
CA ILE A 102 4.87 -4.66 -1.59
C ILE A 102 6.32 -5.10 -1.44
N ASP A 103 6.51 -6.37 -1.05
CA ASP A 103 7.83 -6.94 -0.87
C ASP A 103 8.38 -7.61 -2.15
N ALA A 104 9.61 -8.13 -2.07
CA ALA A 104 10.28 -8.78 -3.19
C ALA A 104 9.61 -10.10 -3.65
N ALA A 105 8.73 -10.68 -2.83
CA ALA A 105 7.94 -11.86 -3.16
C ALA A 105 6.56 -11.51 -3.74
N ASP A 106 6.30 -10.22 -3.99
CA ASP A 106 5.00 -9.69 -4.42
C ASP A 106 3.88 -9.93 -3.38
N HIS A 107 4.26 -10.04 -2.11
CA HIS A 107 3.31 -10.02 -1.01
C HIS A 107 2.96 -8.58 -0.67
N ILE A 108 1.67 -8.34 -0.47
CA ILE A 108 1.15 -7.04 -0.07
C ILE A 108 1.11 -6.98 1.44
N HIS A 109 1.61 -5.89 2.00
CA HIS A 109 1.59 -5.59 3.41
C HIS A 109 0.87 -4.27 3.64
N VAL A 110 -0.04 -4.24 4.60
CA VAL A 110 -0.72 -3.03 5.04
C VAL A 110 -0.55 -2.92 6.55
N ILE A 111 0.14 -1.88 6.99
CA ILE A 111 0.22 -1.53 8.41
C ILE A 111 -0.94 -0.60 8.73
N SER A 112 -1.63 -0.83 9.84
CA SER A 112 -2.70 0.05 10.29
C SER A 112 -2.66 0.30 11.79
N VAL A 113 -3.18 1.45 12.22
CA VAL A 113 -3.37 1.78 13.64
C VAL A 113 -4.85 1.99 13.93
N ALA A 114 -5.34 1.31 14.98
CA ALA A 114 -6.66 1.52 15.52
C ALA A 114 -6.66 1.36 17.04
N MET A 115 -7.18 2.36 17.76
CA MET A 115 -7.29 2.33 19.22
C MET A 115 -5.96 2.02 19.92
N GLY A 116 -4.87 2.55 19.38
CA GLY A 116 -3.52 2.34 19.89
C GLY A 116 -2.87 0.99 19.53
N ALA A 117 -3.52 0.14 18.74
CA ALA A 117 -2.96 -1.13 18.28
C ALA A 117 -2.39 -1.00 16.86
N VAL A 118 -1.11 -1.35 16.68
CA VAL A 118 -0.44 -1.43 15.38
C VAL A 118 -0.58 -2.86 14.84
N THR A 119 -1.25 -3.00 13.70
CA THR A 119 -1.58 -4.29 13.08
C THR A 119 -0.99 -4.39 11.69
N LEU A 120 -0.28 -5.48 11.40
CA LEU A 120 0.20 -5.79 10.06
C LEU A 120 -0.75 -6.79 9.41
N SER A 121 -1.34 -6.40 8.28
CA SER A 121 -2.15 -7.26 7.43
C SER A 121 -1.37 -7.63 6.19
N SER A 122 -1.24 -8.92 5.89
CA SER A 122 -0.48 -9.41 4.74
C SER A 122 -1.35 -10.23 3.80
N SER A 123 -1.15 -10.06 2.50
CA SER A 123 -1.80 -10.82 1.42
C SER A 123 -0.76 -11.45 0.50
N THR A 124 -0.99 -12.72 0.14
CA THR A 124 -0.17 -13.49 -0.81
C THR A 124 -0.93 -13.82 -2.10
N ASP A 125 -2.16 -13.32 -2.24
CA ASP A 125 -3.09 -13.59 -3.35
C ASP A 125 -3.52 -12.31 -4.07
N SER A 126 -2.60 -11.34 -4.14
CA SER A 126 -2.80 -10.05 -4.85
C SER A 126 -3.90 -9.19 -4.23
N GLY A 127 -4.02 -9.22 -2.90
CA GLY A 127 -4.97 -8.41 -2.13
C GLY A 127 -6.38 -9.00 -2.04
N ALA A 128 -6.60 -10.24 -2.49
CA ALA A 128 -7.92 -10.86 -2.41
C ALA A 128 -8.28 -11.29 -0.98
N THR A 129 -7.29 -11.74 -0.20
CA THR A 129 -7.43 -12.06 1.22
C THR A 129 -6.25 -11.54 2.02
N TYR A 130 -6.50 -11.19 3.29
CA TYR A 130 -5.48 -10.73 4.23
C TYR A 130 -5.49 -11.55 5.52
N SER A 131 -4.30 -11.83 6.03
CA SER A 131 -4.09 -12.33 7.40
C SER A 131 -3.45 -11.23 8.24
N SER A 132 -4.04 -10.94 9.40
CA SER A 132 -3.58 -9.84 10.26
C SER A 132 -2.94 -10.36 11.55
N VAL A 133 -1.86 -9.70 11.97
CA VAL A 133 -1.18 -9.95 13.24
C VAL A 133 -0.90 -8.65 13.98
N PRO A 134 -1.06 -8.62 15.31
CA PRO A 134 -0.62 -7.46 16.09
C PRO A 134 0.91 -7.39 16.06
N VAL A 135 1.44 -6.18 15.82
CA VAL A 135 2.88 -5.91 15.81
C VAL A 135 3.31 -5.23 17.10
N ALA A 136 2.57 -4.22 17.52
CA ALA A 136 2.89 -3.38 18.67
C ALA A 136 1.68 -2.60 19.16
N SER A 137 1.88 -1.81 20.21
CA SER A 137 1.03 -0.67 20.52
C SER A 137 1.72 0.60 20.04
N GLY A 138 0.94 1.60 19.62
CA GLY A 138 1.48 2.86 19.11
C GLY A 138 0.38 3.77 18.57
N SER A 139 0.73 5.02 18.28
CA SER A 139 -0.21 6.02 17.75
C SER A 139 -0.04 6.28 16.26
N GLU A 140 1.13 5.94 15.70
CA GLU A 140 1.46 6.13 14.29
C GLU A 140 2.32 4.96 13.84
N ALA A 141 2.14 4.51 12.60
CA ALA A 141 2.94 3.46 12.00
C ALA A 141 3.07 3.70 10.50
N ASP A 142 4.17 3.22 9.95
CA ASP A 142 4.53 3.32 8.55
C ASP A 142 5.29 2.06 8.12
N ILE A 143 5.23 1.71 6.84
CA ILE A 143 5.86 0.51 6.30
C ILE A 143 6.56 0.83 4.98
N ALA A 144 7.81 0.41 4.86
CA ALA A 144 8.56 0.64 3.63
C ALA A 144 8.46 -0.55 2.66
N PRO A 145 8.35 -0.31 1.34
CA PRO A 145 8.59 -1.36 0.37
C PRO A 145 10.01 -1.89 0.48
N SER A 146 10.20 -3.17 0.17
CA SER A 146 11.52 -3.75 0.01
C SER A 146 11.60 -4.63 -1.22
N THR A 147 12.37 -4.19 -2.19
CA THR A 147 12.65 -4.92 -3.43
C THR A 147 13.72 -6.00 -3.25
N PHE A 148 14.42 -6.03 -2.11
CA PHE A 148 15.53 -6.95 -1.86
C PHE A 148 15.31 -7.87 -0.65
N VAL A 149 14.27 -7.61 0.14
CA VAL A 149 13.95 -8.35 1.35
C VAL A 149 12.52 -8.83 1.28
N VAL A 150 12.30 -10.07 1.73
CA VAL A 150 10.98 -10.71 1.82
C VAL A 150 10.48 -10.53 3.26
N GLY A 151 9.35 -9.86 3.44
CA GLY A 151 8.80 -9.43 4.73
C GLY A 151 8.58 -7.92 4.83
N ALA A 152 8.19 -7.47 6.02
CA ALA A 152 7.70 -6.13 6.28
C ALA A 152 8.62 -5.35 7.24
N PRO A 153 9.38 -4.34 6.76
CA PRO A 153 10.05 -3.37 7.62
C PRO A 153 9.07 -2.31 8.10
N VAL A 154 8.75 -2.33 9.40
CA VAL A 154 7.75 -1.46 10.03
C VAL A 154 8.44 -0.43 10.93
N ILE A 155 8.00 0.82 10.83
CA ILE A 155 8.36 1.90 11.75
C ILE A 155 7.11 2.33 12.50
N TYR A 156 7.22 2.59 13.80
CA TYR A 156 6.07 3.02 14.59
C TYR A 156 6.47 3.92 15.77
N ASN A 157 5.54 4.76 16.19
CA ASN A 157 5.67 5.64 17.35
C ASN A 157 5.02 5.01 18.58
N ASP A 158 5.84 4.73 19.59
CA ASP A 158 5.43 4.23 20.89
C ASP A 158 5.78 5.28 21.96
N GLU A 159 4.77 6.02 22.42
CA GLU A 159 4.90 7.07 23.45
C GLU A 159 6.00 8.11 23.17
N GLY A 160 6.16 8.48 21.89
CA GLY A 160 7.17 9.45 21.45
C GLY A 160 8.54 8.84 21.11
N VAL A 161 8.69 7.51 21.22
CA VAL A 161 9.89 6.78 20.78
C VAL A 161 9.61 6.15 19.42
N ILE A 162 10.44 6.48 18.43
CA ILE A 162 10.41 5.83 17.12
C ILE A 162 11.09 4.47 17.22
N ARG A 163 10.33 3.41 16.90
CA ARG A 163 10.79 2.03 16.91
C ARG A 163 10.81 1.48 15.49
N TYR A 164 11.68 0.50 15.29
CA TYR A 164 11.79 -0.27 14.06
C TYR A 164 11.60 -1.74 14.36
N ALA A 165 10.83 -2.42 13.52
CA ALA A 165 10.66 -3.86 13.54
C ALA A 165 10.76 -4.42 12.12
N PHE A 166 11.23 -5.66 12.00
CA PHE A 166 11.15 -6.42 10.77
C PHE A 166 10.30 -7.66 11.01
N VAL A 167 9.18 -7.77 10.30
CA VAL A 167 8.27 -8.92 10.40
C VAL A 167 8.51 -9.81 9.19
N PRO A 168 9.15 -10.99 9.35
CA PRO A 168 9.36 -11.90 8.23
C PRO A 168 8.03 -12.47 7.74
N ASN A 169 7.96 -12.82 6.46
CA ASN A 169 6.80 -13.54 5.95
C ASN A 169 6.63 -14.88 6.66
N PRO A 170 5.39 -15.31 6.92
CA PRO A 170 5.15 -16.65 7.42
C PRO A 170 5.76 -17.66 6.44
N PRO A 171 6.39 -18.73 6.95
CA PRO A 171 6.97 -19.75 6.08
C PRO A 171 5.88 -20.29 5.15
N ALA A 172 6.20 -20.41 3.86
CA ALA A 172 5.29 -21.01 2.88
C ALA A 172 4.81 -22.36 3.44
N LEU A 173 3.49 -22.53 3.58
CA LEU A 173 2.94 -23.81 3.96
C LEU A 173 3.43 -24.83 2.93
N ALA A 174 4.16 -25.85 3.38
CA ALA A 174 4.62 -26.91 2.50
C ALA A 174 3.42 -27.48 1.74
N PRO A 175 3.53 -27.74 0.42
CA PRO A 175 2.44 -28.35 -0.33
C PRO A 175 2.06 -29.66 0.37
N ARG A 176 0.77 -29.78 0.70
CA ARG A 176 0.18 -31.00 1.25
C ARG A 176 0.07 -32.07 0.17
#